data_AF-A0A7W3SYW9-F1
#
_entry.id   AF-A0A7W3SYW9-F1
#
_cell.length_a   1.000
_cell.length_b   1.000
_cell.length_c   1.000
_cell.angle_alpha   90.00
_cell.angle_beta   90.00
_cell.angle_gamma   90.00
#
_symmetry.space_group_name_H-M   'P 1'
#
loop_
_entity.id
_entity.type
_entity.pdbx_description
1 polymer ?
#
loop_
_entity_poly.entity_id
_entity_poly.type
_entity_poly.pdbx_seq_one_letter_code
_entity_poly.pdbx_strand_id
1 'polypeptide(L)'
;MAAAEALSQSGLQFATFSEAKCNELYWNLTESGGFRIRSDTTPAAGIRDIFTNGRKYATECATATLIVIYKAVLDSINEAVFNRLYSDLLLYDWHPDDHLPLIGRTGIQNSYPGDLLYFKNPDFNPETPEWRGENVIKIDDNLYYGHPFGIVTAERIISGLNRNRRPGSFRSAYLTDDIITPDYLYLSQFAPDMRTNIFARIGVQYFVVPLPKS
;
A
#
# COMPACT_ATOMS: atom_id res chain seq x y z
N MET A 1 -7.01 -5.25 3.92
CA MET A 1 -8.27 -5.00 3.17
C MET A 1 -9.01 -3.78 3.70
N ALA A 2 -9.48 -3.75 4.95
CA ALA A 2 -10.22 -2.60 5.51
C ALA A 2 -9.52 -1.24 5.33
N ALA A 3 -8.18 -1.19 5.48
CA ALA A 3 -7.41 0.02 5.20
C ALA A 3 -7.50 0.46 3.72
N ALA A 4 -7.49 -0.47 2.75
CA ALA A 4 -7.64 -0.13 1.33
C ALA A 4 -9.02 0.47 1.03
N GLU A 5 -10.06 -0.13 1.60
CA GLU A 5 -11.45 0.38 1.50
C GLU A 5 -11.57 1.78 2.09
N ALA A 6 -11.00 1.99 3.28
CA ALA A 6 -11.02 3.28 3.95
C ALA A 6 -10.26 4.35 3.15
N LEU A 7 -9.09 4.02 2.58
CA LEU A 7 -8.34 4.98 1.76
C LEU A 7 -9.09 5.31 0.47
N SER A 8 -9.69 4.32 -0.18
CA SER A 8 -10.52 4.52 -1.38
C SER A 8 -11.71 5.46 -1.14
N GLN A 9 -12.17 5.59 0.11
CA GLN A 9 -13.29 6.47 0.50
C GLN A 9 -12.84 7.81 1.09
N SER A 10 -11.57 7.95 1.45
CA SER A 10 -11.01 9.14 2.13
C SER A 10 -11.04 10.43 1.30
N GLY A 11 -11.11 10.28 -0.04
CA GLY A 11 -10.96 11.40 -0.97
C GLY A 11 -9.50 11.82 -1.21
N LEU A 12 -8.53 10.97 -0.86
CA LEU A 12 -7.13 11.10 -1.31
C LEU A 12 -7.08 11.28 -2.84
N GLN A 13 -6.37 12.30 -3.29
CA GLN A 13 -6.23 12.59 -4.71
C GLN A 13 -4.94 12.01 -5.29
N PHE A 14 -4.91 11.81 -6.61
CA PHE A 14 -3.66 11.51 -7.29
C PHE A 14 -2.92 12.79 -7.62
N ALA A 15 -1.60 12.75 -7.45
CA ALA A 15 -0.68 13.78 -7.89
C ALA A 15 0.67 13.15 -8.23
N THR A 16 1.40 13.77 -9.16
CA THR A 16 2.82 13.48 -9.37
C THR A 16 3.63 13.96 -8.15
N PHE A 17 4.90 13.55 -8.04
CA PHE A 17 5.77 13.99 -6.93
C PHE A 17 5.88 15.53 -6.83
N SER A 18 6.01 16.22 -7.95
CA SER A 18 6.10 17.70 -7.99
C SER A 18 4.80 18.40 -7.58
N GLU A 19 3.68 17.70 -7.62
CA GLU A 19 2.34 18.22 -7.30
C GLU A 19 1.81 17.63 -5.98
N ALA A 20 2.63 16.85 -5.29
CA ALA A 20 2.23 16.17 -4.07
C ALA A 20 1.82 17.18 -3.00
N LYS A 21 0.83 16.80 -2.18
CA LYS A 21 0.25 17.65 -1.15
C LYS A 21 -0.04 16.82 0.09
N CYS A 22 0.20 17.39 1.26
CA CYS A 22 -0.18 16.80 2.54
C CYS A 22 -0.77 17.83 3.50
N ASN A 23 -1.43 17.38 4.56
CA ASN A 23 -1.84 18.23 5.68
C ASN A 23 -0.61 18.62 6.53
N GLU A 24 -0.19 19.88 6.42
CA GLU A 24 1.00 20.42 7.09
C GLU A 24 0.91 20.45 8.62
N LEU A 25 -0.28 20.21 9.19
CA LEU A 25 -0.43 20.01 10.64
C LEU A 25 0.28 18.72 11.13
N TYR A 26 0.46 17.73 10.25
CA TYR A 26 1.03 16.43 10.61
C TYR A 26 2.32 16.11 9.84
N TRP A 27 2.47 16.65 8.64
CA TRP A 27 3.51 16.24 7.70
C TRP A 27 4.29 17.44 7.15
N ASN A 28 5.60 17.32 7.04
CA ASN A 28 6.42 18.20 6.23
C ASN A 28 6.52 17.62 4.82
N LEU A 29 6.11 18.39 3.81
CA LEU A 29 6.30 18.04 2.41
C LEU A 29 7.79 18.22 2.05
N THR A 30 8.45 17.16 1.58
CA THR A 30 9.84 17.25 1.12
C THR A 30 9.91 17.85 -0.28
N GLU A 31 11.07 18.36 -0.68
CA GLU A 31 11.30 18.86 -2.05
C GLU A 31 11.05 17.80 -3.13
N SER A 32 11.21 16.51 -2.76
CA SER A 32 10.92 15.37 -3.63
C SER A 32 9.45 14.95 -3.65
N GLY A 33 8.56 15.62 -2.91
CA GLY A 33 7.13 15.26 -2.85
C GLY A 33 6.78 14.15 -1.86
N GLY A 34 7.67 13.82 -0.93
CA GLY A 34 7.43 12.87 0.16
C GLY A 34 6.80 13.53 1.39
N PHE A 35 6.12 12.75 2.23
CA PHE A 35 5.50 13.24 3.46
C PHE A 35 6.31 12.75 4.66
N ARG A 36 7.09 13.64 5.27
CA ARG A 36 7.84 13.32 6.50
C ARG A 36 7.02 13.71 7.72
N ILE A 37 6.85 12.79 8.65
CA ILE A 37 6.11 13.09 9.90
C ILE A 37 6.79 14.23 10.65
N ARG A 38 6.00 15.13 11.25
CA ARG A 38 6.57 16.20 12.09
C ARG A 38 7.00 15.66 13.45
N SER A 39 8.00 16.30 14.04
CA SER A 39 8.54 15.93 15.35
C SER A 39 7.60 16.22 16.53
N ASP A 40 6.55 17.01 16.32
CA ASP A 40 5.56 17.39 17.33
C ASP A 40 4.23 16.60 17.24
N THR A 41 4.17 15.59 16.37
CA THR A 41 3.04 14.65 16.26
C THR A 41 3.52 13.19 16.28
N THR A 42 2.59 12.25 16.37
CA THR A 42 2.90 10.82 16.25
C THR A 42 2.63 10.29 14.84
N PRO A 43 3.38 9.27 14.39
CA PRO A 43 3.10 8.55 13.14
C PRO A 43 1.67 8.02 13.05
N ALA A 44 1.14 7.47 14.15
CA ALA A 44 -0.24 6.99 14.21
C ALA A 44 -1.26 8.10 13.95
N ALA A 45 -1.05 9.29 14.52
CA ALA A 45 -1.92 10.44 14.29
C ALA A 45 -1.83 10.93 12.83
N GLY A 46 -0.61 11.06 12.29
CA GLY A 46 -0.41 11.47 10.90
C GLY A 46 -1.04 10.51 9.91
N ILE A 47 -0.88 9.19 10.11
CA ILE A 47 -1.48 8.16 9.26
C ILE A 47 -3.00 8.24 9.35
N ARG A 48 -3.60 8.28 10.54
CA ARG A 48 -5.07 8.38 10.70
C ARG A 48 -5.65 9.65 10.08
N ASP A 49 -4.90 10.75 10.08
CA ASP A 49 -5.35 12.00 9.44
C ASP A 49 -5.54 11.84 7.94
N ILE A 50 -4.70 11.05 7.25
CA ILE A 50 -4.86 10.79 5.81
C ILE A 50 -6.22 10.14 5.52
N PHE A 51 -6.67 9.20 6.35
CA PHE A 51 -7.96 8.52 6.16
C PHE A 51 -9.16 9.41 6.51
N THR A 52 -8.98 10.31 7.47
CA THR A 52 -10.06 11.19 7.96
C THR A 52 -10.20 12.44 7.10
N ASN A 53 -9.08 12.99 6.62
CA ASN A 53 -8.97 14.25 5.91
C ASN A 53 -8.33 14.06 4.52
N GLY A 54 -8.60 12.94 3.84
CA GLY A 54 -7.92 12.54 2.59
C GLY A 54 -7.91 13.61 1.50
N ARG A 55 -8.93 14.48 1.41
CA ARG A 55 -8.97 15.62 0.48
C ARG A 55 -7.87 16.68 0.69
N LYS A 56 -7.21 16.67 1.86
CA LYS A 56 -6.02 17.49 2.12
C LYS A 56 -4.74 16.88 1.55
N TYR A 57 -4.81 15.68 0.96
CA TYR A 57 -3.68 14.91 0.50
C TYR A 57 -3.79 14.60 -0.99
N ALA A 58 -2.64 14.62 -1.68
CA ALA A 58 -2.51 14.14 -3.03
C ALA A 58 -1.14 13.50 -3.23
N THR A 59 -1.09 12.26 -3.73
CA THR A 59 0.17 11.50 -3.91
C THR A 59 0.03 10.45 -5.01
N GLU A 60 1.14 9.82 -5.38
CA GLU A 60 1.22 8.79 -6.42
C GLU A 60 0.87 7.38 -5.89
N CYS A 61 0.83 6.38 -6.78
CA CYS A 61 0.27 5.06 -6.50
C CYS A 61 1.09 4.20 -5.52
N ALA A 62 2.42 4.28 -5.54
CA ALA A 62 3.32 3.58 -4.62
C ALA A 62 3.16 4.11 -3.19
N THR A 63 3.24 5.42 -3.00
CA THR A 63 3.02 6.07 -1.70
C THR A 63 1.62 5.78 -1.16
N ALA A 64 0.58 5.83 -2.00
CA ALA A 64 -0.78 5.45 -1.60
C ALA A 64 -0.87 3.98 -1.14
N THR A 65 -0.15 3.07 -1.80
CA THR A 65 -0.06 1.66 -1.39
C THR A 65 0.63 1.52 -0.03
N LEU A 66 1.75 2.21 0.20
CA LEU A 66 2.41 2.22 1.51
C LEU A 66 1.52 2.78 2.61
N ILE A 67 0.75 3.84 2.35
CA ILE A 67 -0.22 4.40 3.32
C ILE A 67 -1.22 3.32 3.76
N VAL A 68 -1.73 2.50 2.84
CA VAL A 68 -2.62 1.38 3.19
C VAL A 68 -1.91 0.37 4.08
N ILE A 69 -0.66 0.01 3.75
CA ILE A 69 0.13 -0.95 4.55
C ILE A 69 0.36 -0.39 5.96
N TYR A 70 0.84 0.84 6.09
CA TYR A 70 1.07 1.47 7.39
C TYR A 70 -0.19 1.55 8.23
N LYS A 71 -1.34 1.86 7.63
CA LYS A 71 -2.62 1.82 8.34
C LYS A 71 -2.99 0.41 8.80
N ALA A 72 -2.80 -0.60 7.95
CA ALA A 72 -3.05 -1.99 8.31
C ALA A 72 -2.15 -2.46 9.46
N VAL A 73 -0.86 -2.06 9.45
CA VAL A 73 0.08 -2.34 10.55
C VAL A 73 -0.36 -1.62 11.82
N LEU A 74 -0.67 -0.32 11.74
CA LEU A 74 -1.15 0.47 12.89
C LEU A 74 -2.39 -0.15 13.55
N ASP A 75 -3.30 -0.72 12.76
CA ASP A 75 -4.50 -1.39 13.26
C ASP A 75 -4.22 -2.80 13.83
N SER A 76 -3.06 -3.38 13.53
CA SER A 76 -2.71 -4.76 13.90
C SER A 76 -1.73 -4.87 15.06
N ILE A 77 -1.00 -3.81 15.39
CA ILE A 77 0.02 -3.81 16.46
C ILE A 77 -0.32 -2.80 17.56
N ASN A 78 0.39 -2.85 18.68
CA ASN A 78 0.25 -1.83 19.71
C ASN A 78 0.68 -0.45 19.19
N GLU A 79 -0.17 0.57 19.37
CA GLU A 79 0.07 1.92 18.87
C GLU A 79 1.35 2.57 19.41
N ALA A 80 1.68 2.37 20.69
CA ALA A 80 2.92 2.90 21.24
C ALA A 80 4.16 2.26 20.59
N VAL A 81 4.05 0.98 20.21
CA VAL A 81 5.10 0.28 19.45
C VAL A 81 5.17 0.83 18.02
N PHE A 82 4.04 1.02 17.34
CA PHE A 82 3.98 1.64 16.01
C PHE A 82 4.67 3.01 15.99
N ASN A 83 4.31 3.89 16.93
CA ASN A 83 4.87 5.24 17.01
C ASN A 83 6.39 5.23 17.28
N ARG A 84 6.88 4.23 18.00
CA ARG A 84 8.32 4.06 18.25
C ARG A 84 9.05 3.54 17.00
N LEU A 85 8.51 2.51 16.34
CA LEU A 85 9.14 1.91 15.16
C LEU A 85 9.24 2.92 14.01
N TYR A 86 8.18 3.69 13.78
CA TYR A 86 8.10 4.60 12.63
C TYR A 86 8.26 6.07 13.03
N SER A 87 9.07 6.37 14.05
CA SER A 87 9.17 7.71 14.65
C SER A 87 9.65 8.83 13.72
N ASP A 88 10.38 8.51 12.64
CA ASP A 88 10.79 9.42 11.56
C ASP A 88 10.18 9.00 10.21
N LEU A 89 8.93 8.56 10.23
CA LEU A 89 8.22 8.05 9.07
C LEU A 89 8.26 9.04 7.88
N LEU A 90 8.76 8.55 6.76
CA LEU A 90 8.68 9.20 5.46
C LEU A 90 7.81 8.36 4.53
N LEU A 91 6.73 8.94 4.02
CA LEU A 91 5.93 8.34 2.95
C LEU A 91 6.42 8.87 1.60
N TYR A 92 7.11 8.04 0.81
CA TYR A 92 7.68 8.46 -0.46
C TYR A 92 8.03 7.27 -1.38
N ASP A 93 7.33 7.16 -2.51
CA ASP A 93 7.55 6.11 -3.54
C ASP A 93 7.57 4.71 -2.88
N TRP A 94 8.37 3.78 -3.41
CA TRP A 94 8.68 2.48 -2.82
C TRP A 94 9.85 2.52 -1.83
N HIS A 95 9.84 3.46 -0.89
CA HIS A 95 10.81 3.51 0.21
C HIS A 95 10.12 3.17 1.55
N PRO A 96 9.79 1.89 1.81
CA PRO A 96 9.32 1.49 3.12
C PRO A 96 10.42 1.72 4.17
N ASP A 97 10.00 2.03 5.38
CA ASP A 97 10.86 2.05 6.56
C ASP A 97 11.49 0.67 6.82
N ASP A 98 12.71 0.62 7.37
CA ASP A 98 13.42 -0.63 7.69
C ASP A 98 12.62 -1.55 8.61
N HIS A 99 11.71 -1.00 9.41
CA HIS A 99 10.78 -1.73 10.27
C HIS A 99 9.50 -2.20 9.54
N LEU A 100 9.45 -2.11 8.21
CA LEU A 100 8.42 -2.69 7.35
C LEU A 100 9.05 -3.57 6.27
N PRO A 101 9.63 -4.73 6.63
CA PRO A 101 10.21 -5.64 5.63
C PRO A 101 9.12 -6.14 4.68
N LEU A 102 9.39 -6.05 3.38
CA LEU A 102 8.54 -6.58 2.32
C LEU A 102 9.19 -7.82 1.71
N ILE A 103 8.42 -8.90 1.61
CA ILE A 103 8.84 -10.19 1.07
C ILE A 103 8.25 -10.37 -0.32
N GLY A 104 9.09 -10.60 -1.32
CA GLY A 104 8.70 -10.93 -2.69
C GLY A 104 8.68 -12.44 -2.95
N ARG A 105 7.67 -12.90 -3.68
CA ARG A 105 7.58 -14.27 -4.22
C ARG A 105 6.91 -14.25 -5.60
N THR A 106 6.98 -15.36 -6.33
CA THR A 106 6.27 -15.56 -7.60
C THR A 106 5.16 -16.60 -7.48
N GLY A 107 4.29 -16.67 -8.48
CA GLY A 107 3.18 -17.60 -8.56
C GLY A 107 1.84 -16.95 -8.20
N ILE A 108 1.33 -16.09 -9.07
CA ILE A 108 0.13 -15.26 -8.88
C ILE A 108 -1.14 -16.05 -8.56
N GLN A 109 -1.19 -17.33 -8.96
CA GLN A 109 -2.26 -18.27 -8.62
C GLN A 109 -2.37 -18.52 -7.11
N ASN A 110 -1.30 -18.26 -6.36
CA ASN A 110 -1.24 -18.36 -4.90
C ASN A 110 -1.36 -16.98 -4.22
N SER A 111 -1.98 -16.00 -4.89
CA SER A 111 -2.24 -14.68 -4.31
C SER A 111 -3.51 -14.67 -3.48
N TYR A 112 -3.45 -14.04 -2.30
CA TYR A 112 -4.55 -13.92 -1.36
C TYR A 112 -4.98 -12.45 -1.19
N PRO A 113 -6.23 -12.21 -0.74
CA PRO A 113 -6.63 -10.88 -0.32
C PRO A 113 -5.65 -10.26 0.69
N GLY A 114 -5.25 -9.02 0.43
CA GLY A 114 -4.21 -8.30 1.17
C GLY A 114 -2.83 -8.31 0.53
N ASP A 115 -2.56 -9.22 -0.42
CA ASP A 115 -1.30 -9.25 -1.15
C ASP A 115 -1.13 -8.00 -2.04
N LEU A 116 0.09 -7.51 -2.14
CA LEU A 116 0.49 -6.45 -3.06
C LEU A 116 0.87 -7.09 -4.40
N LEU A 117 0.25 -6.61 -5.48
CA LEU A 117 0.45 -7.10 -6.82
C LEU A 117 0.77 -5.93 -7.77
N TYR A 118 1.16 -6.25 -8.99
CA TYR A 118 1.52 -5.24 -9.98
C TYR A 118 0.90 -5.52 -11.35
N PHE A 119 0.18 -4.55 -11.90
CA PHE A 119 -0.20 -4.54 -13.31
C PHE A 119 0.87 -3.82 -14.11
N LYS A 120 1.49 -4.50 -15.07
CA LYS A 120 2.50 -3.91 -15.94
C LYS A 120 1.87 -3.37 -17.21
N ASN A 121 2.21 -2.14 -17.58
CA ASN A 121 1.93 -1.58 -18.90
C ASN A 121 3.22 -1.56 -19.73
N PRO A 122 3.47 -2.60 -20.53
CA PRO A 122 4.77 -2.77 -21.15
C PRO A 122 5.10 -1.74 -22.25
N ASP A 123 4.06 -1.18 -22.86
CA ASP A 123 4.15 -0.28 -24.01
C ASP A 123 3.58 1.11 -23.65
N PHE A 124 3.73 1.53 -22.39
CA PHE A 124 3.32 2.84 -21.92
C PHE A 124 3.91 3.99 -22.75
N ASN A 125 3.22 5.12 -22.82
CA ASN A 125 3.75 6.32 -23.47
C ASN A 125 4.91 6.91 -22.64
N PRO A 126 6.14 7.06 -23.19
CA PRO A 126 7.27 7.63 -22.45
C PRO A 126 7.05 9.06 -21.92
N GLU A 127 6.12 9.82 -22.51
CA GLU A 127 5.76 11.16 -22.05
C GLU A 127 4.91 11.14 -20.77
N THR A 128 4.33 9.99 -20.43
CA THR A 128 3.49 9.79 -19.23
C THR A 128 3.97 8.55 -18.46
N PRO A 129 5.18 8.60 -17.88
CA PRO A 129 5.83 7.44 -17.26
C PRO A 129 5.10 6.89 -16.03
N GLU A 130 4.20 7.67 -15.42
CA GLU A 130 3.33 7.24 -14.33
C GLU A 130 2.39 6.10 -14.75
N TRP A 131 2.08 5.95 -16.05
CA TRP A 131 1.24 4.87 -16.56
C TRP A 131 2.02 3.62 -16.97
N ARG A 132 3.28 3.47 -16.56
CA ARG A 132 4.09 2.27 -16.80
C ARG A 132 3.55 1.00 -16.13
N GLY A 133 2.66 1.17 -15.16
CA GLY A 133 1.96 0.11 -14.48
C GLY A 133 1.20 0.65 -13.28
N GLU A 134 0.64 -0.25 -12.49
CA GLU A 134 -0.17 0.08 -11.32
C GLU A 134 0.14 -0.89 -10.19
N ASN A 135 0.52 -0.33 -9.03
CA ASN A 135 0.64 -1.09 -7.79
C ASN A 135 -0.75 -1.28 -7.21
N VAL A 136 -1.09 -2.50 -6.79
CA VAL A 136 -2.42 -2.78 -6.26
C VAL A 136 -2.37 -3.64 -5.00
N ILE A 137 -3.44 -3.55 -4.21
CA ILE A 137 -3.73 -4.49 -3.13
C ILE A 137 -4.90 -5.36 -3.57
N LYS A 138 -4.72 -6.68 -3.55
CA LYS A 138 -5.82 -7.61 -3.84
C LYS A 138 -6.88 -7.51 -2.74
N ILE A 139 -8.13 -7.27 -3.13
CA ILE A 139 -9.29 -7.22 -2.23
C ILE A 139 -10.04 -8.55 -2.31
N ASP A 140 -10.21 -9.07 -3.52
CA ASP A 140 -10.87 -10.34 -3.80
C ASP A 140 -10.33 -10.92 -5.13
N ASP A 141 -10.86 -12.05 -5.60
CA ASP A 141 -10.39 -12.76 -6.79
C ASP A 141 -10.22 -11.89 -8.04
N ASN A 142 -11.14 -10.94 -8.25
CA ASN A 142 -11.07 -9.97 -9.35
C ASN A 142 -11.38 -8.55 -8.88
N LEU A 143 -11.01 -8.21 -7.64
CA LEU A 143 -11.13 -6.86 -7.10
C LEU A 143 -9.81 -6.42 -6.50
N TYR A 144 -9.41 -5.20 -6.83
CA TYR A 144 -8.11 -4.64 -6.47
C TYR A 144 -8.30 -3.18 -6.09
N TYR A 145 -7.63 -2.76 -5.03
CA TYR A 145 -7.41 -1.35 -4.77
C TYR A 145 -6.15 -0.91 -5.53
N GLY A 146 -6.30 0.06 -6.42
CA GLY A 146 -5.19 0.79 -7.05
C GLY A 146 -5.48 2.28 -7.04
N HIS A 147 -4.48 3.13 -6.93
CA HIS A 147 -4.65 4.59 -6.85
C HIS A 147 -4.14 5.23 -8.14
N PRO A 148 -4.97 5.93 -8.95
CA PRO A 148 -6.24 6.57 -8.58
C PRO A 148 -7.52 5.76 -8.79
N PHE A 149 -7.44 4.52 -9.24
CA PHE A 149 -8.61 3.76 -9.68
C PHE A 149 -9.66 3.48 -8.59
N GLY A 150 -9.26 3.49 -7.32
CA GLY A 150 -10.05 2.98 -6.20
C GLY A 150 -10.13 1.46 -6.21
N ILE A 151 -11.22 0.90 -5.69
CA ILE A 151 -11.47 -0.55 -5.73
C ILE A 151 -12.19 -0.91 -7.03
N VAL A 152 -11.49 -1.61 -7.93
CA VAL A 152 -11.99 -1.94 -9.28
C VAL A 152 -11.52 -3.33 -9.73
N THR A 153 -12.05 -3.80 -10.86
CA THR A 153 -11.64 -5.06 -11.48
C THR A 153 -10.31 -4.97 -12.21
N ALA A 154 -9.67 -6.12 -12.48
CA ALA A 154 -8.46 -6.19 -13.31
C ALA A 154 -8.69 -5.56 -14.69
N GLU A 155 -9.85 -5.80 -15.30
CA GLU A 155 -10.22 -5.26 -16.60
C GLU A 155 -10.23 -3.72 -16.60
N ARG A 156 -10.73 -3.09 -15.54
CA ARG A 156 -10.75 -1.63 -15.41
C ARG A 156 -9.34 -1.05 -15.33
N ILE A 157 -8.45 -1.68 -14.56
CA ILE A 157 -7.04 -1.28 -14.44
C ILE A 157 -6.33 -1.46 -15.79
N ILE A 158 -6.42 -2.65 -16.38
CA ILE A 158 -5.80 -2.96 -17.69
C ILE A 158 -6.29 -1.98 -18.75
N SER A 159 -7.60 -1.69 -18.80
CA SER A 159 -8.17 -0.72 -19.73
C SER A 159 -7.63 0.69 -19.49
N GLY A 160 -7.46 1.09 -18.22
CA GLY A 160 -6.83 2.37 -17.85
C GLY A 160 -5.40 2.49 -18.36
N LEU A 161 -4.58 1.49 -18.09
CA LEU A 161 -3.19 1.43 -18.56
C LEU A 161 -3.11 1.40 -20.09
N ASN A 162 -3.96 0.61 -20.74
CA ASN A 162 -3.98 0.46 -22.20
C ASN A 162 -4.33 1.76 -22.94
N ARG A 163 -5.08 2.68 -22.33
CA ARG A 163 -5.35 4.00 -22.90
C ARG A 163 -4.13 4.93 -22.92
N ASN A 164 -3.13 4.64 -22.08
CA ASN A 164 -1.91 5.44 -21.93
C ASN A 164 -0.69 4.73 -22.54
N ARG A 165 -0.89 3.95 -23.61
CA ARG A 165 0.19 3.35 -24.39
C ARG A 165 0.70 4.32 -25.44
N ARG A 166 1.93 4.07 -25.90
CA ARG A 166 2.46 4.73 -27.09
C ARG A 166 1.56 4.49 -28.31
N PRO A 167 1.43 5.45 -29.25
CA PRO A 167 0.62 5.30 -30.45
C PRO A 167 0.95 4.03 -31.24
N GLY A 168 -0.08 3.35 -31.75
CA GLY A 168 0.06 2.15 -32.58
C GLY A 168 0.37 0.84 -31.82
N SER A 169 0.45 0.85 -30.49
CA SER A 169 0.65 -0.39 -29.73
C SER A 169 -0.64 -1.20 -29.56
N PHE A 170 -0.54 -2.51 -29.80
CA PHE A 170 -1.60 -3.50 -29.54
C PHE A 170 -1.28 -4.42 -28.35
N ARG A 171 -0.13 -4.23 -27.70
CA ARG A 171 0.31 -5.06 -26.57
C ARG A 171 -0.41 -4.62 -25.31
N SER A 172 -1.20 -5.51 -24.72
CA SER A 172 -1.98 -5.21 -23.51
C SER A 172 -1.10 -5.12 -22.27
N ALA A 173 -1.51 -4.27 -21.33
CA ALA A 173 -1.16 -4.38 -19.93
C ALA A 173 -1.69 -5.72 -19.35
N TYR A 174 -1.02 -6.21 -18.31
CA TYR A 174 -1.30 -7.50 -17.69
C TYR A 174 -0.84 -7.54 -16.22
N LEU A 175 -1.45 -8.41 -15.42
CA LEU A 175 -1.02 -8.69 -14.04
C LEU A 175 0.28 -9.52 -14.07
N THR A 176 1.32 -9.10 -13.36
CA THR A 176 2.58 -9.84 -13.28
C THR A 176 2.45 -11.07 -12.36
N ASP A 177 3.48 -11.92 -12.38
CA ASP A 177 3.52 -13.11 -11.54
C ASP A 177 4.03 -12.84 -10.11
N ASP A 178 4.44 -11.59 -9.86
CA ASP A 178 5.06 -11.17 -8.60
C ASP A 178 4.00 -10.90 -7.53
N ILE A 179 4.28 -11.36 -6.32
CA ILE A 179 3.48 -11.13 -5.12
C ILE A 179 4.40 -10.55 -4.05
N ILE A 180 4.00 -9.42 -3.48
CA ILE A 180 4.69 -8.77 -2.36
C ILE A 180 3.78 -8.83 -1.13
N THR A 181 4.37 -9.12 0.03
CA THR A 181 3.67 -9.07 1.32
C THR A 181 4.52 -8.43 2.39
N PRO A 182 3.92 -7.76 3.39
CA PRO A 182 4.64 -7.48 4.64
C PRO A 182 5.17 -8.77 5.27
N ASP A 183 6.30 -8.68 5.95
CA ASP A 183 6.80 -9.78 6.77
C ASP A 183 5.91 -9.94 8.01
N TYR A 184 4.86 -10.75 7.87
CA TYR A 184 3.89 -11.01 8.92
C TYR A 184 4.53 -11.67 10.15
N LEU A 185 5.58 -12.47 9.98
CA LEU A 185 6.25 -13.12 11.11
C LEU A 185 7.05 -12.09 11.93
N TYR A 186 7.73 -11.17 11.25
CA TYR A 186 8.39 -10.05 11.92
C TYR A 186 7.38 -9.14 12.64
N LEU A 187 6.28 -8.79 11.99
CA LEU A 187 5.30 -7.84 12.56
C LEU A 187 4.51 -8.44 13.73
N SER A 188 4.28 -9.76 13.73
CA SER A 188 3.42 -10.40 14.71
C SER A 188 3.96 -10.36 16.13
N GLN A 189 5.27 -10.17 16.31
CA GLN A 189 5.88 -9.99 17.63
C GLN A 189 5.44 -8.70 18.34
N PHE A 190 4.85 -7.76 17.60
CA PHE A 190 4.36 -6.48 18.11
C PHE A 190 2.83 -6.47 18.31
N ALA A 191 2.15 -7.59 18.02
CA ALA A 191 0.71 -7.72 18.20
C ALA A 191 0.34 -7.75 19.71
N PRO A 192 -0.82 -7.19 20.11
CA PRO A 192 -1.22 -7.07 21.51
C PRO A 192 -1.24 -8.40 22.29
N ASP A 193 -1.60 -9.51 21.63
CA ASP A 193 -1.88 -10.80 22.27
C ASP A 193 -1.02 -11.96 21.74
N MET A 194 0.31 -11.78 21.69
CA MET A 194 1.26 -12.81 21.22
C MET A 194 1.14 -14.17 21.93
N ARG A 195 0.51 -14.21 23.13
CA ARG A 195 0.24 -15.45 23.90
C ARG A 195 -0.97 -16.25 23.43
N THR A 196 -1.78 -15.70 22.51
CA THR A 196 -3.03 -16.32 22.07
C THR A 196 -3.04 -16.67 20.59
N ASN A 197 -1.91 -16.66 19.88
CA ASN A 197 -1.87 -16.97 18.45
C ASN A 197 -0.83 -18.06 18.15
N ILE A 198 -1.22 -19.08 17.41
CA ILE A 198 -0.31 -20.05 16.77
C ILE A 198 0.08 -19.49 15.41
N PHE A 199 1.38 -19.39 15.16
CA PHE A 199 1.90 -19.17 13.82
C PHE A 199 2.10 -20.52 13.15
N ALA A 200 1.25 -20.83 12.16
CA ALA A 200 1.39 -22.03 11.37
C ALA A 200 2.09 -21.69 10.06
N ARG A 201 3.10 -22.48 9.69
CA ARG A 201 3.72 -22.42 8.36
C ARG A 201 3.26 -23.64 7.56
N ILE A 202 2.56 -23.41 6.46
CA ILE A 202 2.18 -24.47 5.51
C ILE A 202 2.87 -24.15 4.19
N GLY A 203 3.93 -24.92 3.88
CA GLY A 203 4.80 -24.65 2.74
C GLY A 203 5.57 -23.32 2.89
N VAL A 204 5.35 -22.40 1.96
CA VAL A 204 5.94 -21.04 1.95
C VAL A 204 5.03 -19.99 2.59
N GLN A 205 3.85 -20.39 3.07
CA GLN A 205 2.84 -19.49 3.62
C GLN A 205 2.86 -19.48 5.14
N TYR A 206 2.55 -18.32 5.72
CA TYR A 206 2.42 -18.11 7.16
C TYR A 206 0.96 -17.77 7.49
N PHE A 207 0.42 -18.43 8.50
CA PHE A 207 -0.92 -18.25 9.01
C PHE A 207 -0.84 -17.82 10.47
N VAL A 208 -1.70 -16.87 10.84
CA VAL A 208 -1.93 -16.49 12.25
C VAL A 208 -3.25 -17.11 12.68
N VAL A 209 -3.18 -18.09 13.57
CA VAL A 209 -4.35 -18.83 14.06
C VAL A 209 -4.61 -18.43 15.51
N PRO A 210 -5.78 -17.83 15.84
CA PRO A 210 -6.14 -17.57 17.21
C PRO A 210 -6.27 -18.88 18.00
N LEU A 211 -5.64 -18.95 19.17
CA LEU A 211 -5.82 -20.00 20.15
C LEU A 211 -7.24 -19.93 20.69
N PRO A 212 -7.90 -21.08 20.91
CA PRO A 212 -9.19 -21.11 21.58
C PRO A 212 -9.05 -20.44 22.94
N LYS A 213 -9.97 -19.53 23.27
CA LYS A 213 -10.10 -19.01 24.64
C LYS A 213 -10.54 -20.19 25.52
N SER A 214 -9.74 -20.49 26.54
CA SER A 214 -10.04 -21.47 27.60
C SER A 214 -11.28 -21.07 28.39
#